data_AF-A0A0N0NJG0-F1
#
_entry.id   AF-A0A0N0NJG0-F1
#
_cell.length_a   1.000
_cell.length_b   1.000
_cell.length_c   1.000
_cell.angle_alpha   90.00
_cell.angle_beta   90.00
_cell.angle_gamma   90.00
#
_symmetry.space_group_name_H-M   'P 1'
#
loop_
_entity.id
_entity.type
_entity.pdbx_description
1 polymer ?
#
loop_
_entity_poly.entity_id
_entity_poly.type
_entity_poly.pdbx_seq_one_letter_code
_entity_poly.pdbx_strand_id
1 'polypeptide(L)'
;MSAPPSEVSFSTYDVDRDDTSTLATSISGNRIDIDFDTDTDSALGSDDLDPDTRSLTSSIFNYRWENGRRYHAFRDGEYWCPNDESASEQLDLGHHIYLLLLDNRLFLAPIAAEPQRVLDIGTGTGIWAIDFADQYPSATVIGTDLSPIQPEYIPPNLQFEIDDAASDWTFPKNSFDFIHVRGLFGSLRDWPRFYQQVLEHLKPGGYYEQLECSCYCHADDDTTPPGSPLARWGQLFTEAGRRTGKEVDVIDYQYRWLREAGFEDVREHRFKMPDSPWPSDRTPEGAKLKEIGKLRRLEIDSGMEGWSLAMFTRVLGMSYEEVQMYLAEVRRDWANKRIHAYTRVGVVYGRKPMWP
;
A
#
# COMPACT_ATOMS: atom_id res chain seq x y z
N MET A 1 -55.77 36.07 -6.52
CA MET A 1 -57.19 35.93 -6.17
C MET A 1 -57.66 34.59 -6.70
N SER A 2 -58.50 33.84 -5.95
CA SER A 2 -59.33 32.67 -6.36
C SER A 2 -58.61 31.50 -7.09
N ALA A 3 -58.65 30.20 -6.71
CA ALA A 3 -59.68 29.31 -6.12
C ALA A 3 -60.92 29.07 -7.02
N PRO A 4 -61.61 27.89 -7.00
CA PRO A 4 -61.27 26.52 -6.53
C PRO A 4 -61.20 25.57 -7.79
N PRO A 5 -61.81 24.35 -7.97
CA PRO A 5 -62.37 23.31 -7.07
C PRO A 5 -62.10 21.80 -7.45
N SER A 6 -62.50 20.90 -6.53
CA SER A 6 -63.11 19.54 -6.68
C SER A 6 -62.73 18.49 -7.75
N GLU A 7 -62.41 17.28 -7.25
CA GLU A 7 -62.76 15.90 -7.66
C GLU A 7 -63.55 15.60 -8.97
N VAL A 8 -63.10 14.58 -9.73
CA VAL A 8 -63.92 13.58 -10.50
C VAL A 8 -63.15 12.22 -10.52
N SER A 9 -63.83 11.10 -10.83
CA SER A 9 -63.40 9.71 -10.59
C SER A 9 -63.17 8.81 -11.84
N PHE A 10 -62.44 7.69 -11.64
CA PHE A 10 -62.49 6.38 -12.36
C PHE A 10 -62.65 6.31 -13.90
N SER A 11 -61.68 5.67 -14.57
CA SER A 11 -61.92 4.58 -15.55
C SER A 11 -60.65 3.75 -15.80
N THR A 12 -60.82 2.45 -16.02
CA THR A 12 -59.78 1.50 -16.49
C THR A 12 -59.63 1.52 -18.01
N TYR A 13 -58.45 1.18 -18.55
CA TYR A 13 -58.28 0.36 -19.76
C TYR A 13 -56.87 -0.23 -19.84
N ASP A 14 -56.77 -1.54 -20.02
CA ASP A 14 -55.52 -2.24 -20.38
C ASP A 14 -55.29 -2.20 -21.90
N VAL A 15 -54.03 -2.08 -22.31
CA VAL A 15 -53.54 -2.50 -23.64
C VAL A 15 -52.10 -3.02 -23.47
N ASP A 16 -51.90 -4.33 -23.59
CA ASP A 16 -50.57 -4.92 -23.73
C ASP A 16 -49.90 -4.47 -25.05
N ARG A 17 -48.61 -4.14 -24.99
CA ARG A 17 -47.55 -4.93 -25.67
C ARG A 17 -46.12 -4.41 -25.48
N ASP A 18 -45.27 -5.38 -25.17
CA ASP A 18 -43.89 -5.62 -25.65
C ASP A 18 -42.82 -4.50 -25.56
N ASP A 19 -41.85 -4.77 -24.68
CA ASP A 19 -40.40 -4.60 -24.85
C ASP A 19 -39.82 -3.26 -25.36
N THR A 20 -39.20 -2.54 -24.43
CA THR A 20 -37.72 -2.63 -24.29
C THR A 20 -37.25 -1.98 -22.98
N SER A 21 -36.82 -2.77 -22.00
CA SER A 21 -36.26 -2.26 -20.76
C SER A 21 -34.77 -1.95 -20.90
N THR A 22 -34.41 -0.66 -20.89
CA THR A 22 -33.02 -0.24 -20.67
C THR A 22 -32.64 -0.47 -19.21
N LEU A 23 -32.18 -1.67 -18.88
CA LEU A 23 -31.54 -1.96 -17.60
C LEU A 23 -30.24 -1.17 -17.49
N ALA A 24 -30.13 -0.34 -16.44
CA ALA A 24 -28.90 0.35 -16.10
C ALA A 24 -27.92 -0.65 -15.46
N THR A 25 -26.78 -0.89 -16.11
CA THR A 25 -25.73 -1.76 -15.57
C THR A 25 -25.04 -1.10 -14.37
N SER A 26 -25.42 -1.50 -13.16
CA SER A 26 -24.61 -1.28 -11.97
C SER A 26 -23.28 -2.01 -12.13
N ILE A 27 -22.15 -1.30 -12.03
CA ILE A 27 -20.82 -1.91 -12.06
C ILE A 27 -20.56 -2.53 -10.68
N SER A 28 -20.61 -3.85 -10.58
CA SER A 28 -20.13 -4.60 -9.42
C SER A 28 -18.59 -4.58 -9.36
N GLY A 29 -18.03 -4.61 -8.16
CA GLY A 29 -16.60 -4.83 -7.97
C GLY A 29 -16.14 -6.21 -8.48
N ASN A 30 -14.84 -6.35 -8.75
CA ASN A 30 -14.23 -7.62 -9.13
C ASN A 30 -13.23 -8.04 -8.04
N ARG A 31 -13.60 -9.00 -7.19
CA ARG A 31 -12.68 -9.70 -6.26
C ARG A 31 -12.21 -11.00 -6.92
N ILE A 32 -10.93 -11.34 -6.76
CA ILE A 32 -10.33 -12.57 -7.29
C ILE A 32 -9.41 -13.16 -6.21
N ASP A 33 -9.79 -14.33 -5.68
CA ASP A 33 -8.97 -15.11 -4.76
C ASP A 33 -8.01 -15.99 -5.57
N ILE A 34 -6.83 -16.26 -5.02
CA ILE A 34 -5.80 -17.10 -5.64
C ILE A 34 -5.98 -18.54 -5.16
N ASP A 35 -6.88 -19.28 -5.81
CA ASP A 35 -7.01 -20.73 -5.61
C ASP A 35 -5.99 -21.48 -6.49
N PHE A 36 -5.19 -22.34 -5.88
CA PHE A 36 -4.15 -23.13 -6.54
C PHE A 36 -4.64 -24.57 -6.71
N ASP A 37 -5.27 -24.85 -7.85
CA ASP A 37 -5.72 -26.18 -8.28
C ASP A 37 -4.57 -27.22 -8.12
N THR A 38 -4.61 -28.02 -7.06
CA THR A 38 -3.77 -29.21 -6.93
C THR A 38 -4.57 -30.44 -7.36
N ASP A 39 -4.12 -31.12 -8.42
CA ASP A 39 -4.67 -32.38 -8.93
C ASP A 39 -4.52 -33.51 -7.89
N THR A 40 -5.34 -33.46 -6.84
CA THR A 40 -5.29 -34.36 -5.68
C THR A 40 -6.70 -34.85 -5.34
N ASP A 41 -7.07 -36.01 -5.89
CA ASP A 41 -8.40 -36.63 -5.75
C ASP A 41 -8.78 -36.84 -4.26
N SER A 42 -9.71 -36.02 -3.74
CA SER A 42 -10.13 -36.03 -2.34
C SER A 42 -11.55 -35.45 -2.14
N ALA A 43 -12.54 -36.24 -2.53
CA ALA A 43 -13.95 -35.93 -2.26
C ALA A 43 -14.33 -36.07 -0.77
N LEU A 44 -14.34 -34.95 -0.03
CA LEU A 44 -15.17 -34.71 1.17
C LEU A 44 -15.39 -33.19 1.30
N GLY A 45 -16.65 -32.73 1.27
CA GLY A 45 -16.96 -31.31 1.03
C GLY A 45 -17.20 -30.45 2.28
N SER A 46 -17.08 -29.14 2.06
CA SER A 46 -17.55 -28.08 2.95
C SER A 46 -18.13 -26.93 2.11
N ASP A 47 -19.45 -26.94 1.89
CA ASP A 47 -20.18 -25.89 1.17
C ASP A 47 -20.33 -24.64 2.07
N ASP A 48 -19.29 -23.81 2.17
CA ASP A 48 -19.30 -22.53 2.90
C ASP A 48 -18.35 -21.48 2.27
N LEU A 49 -18.16 -21.51 0.94
CA LEU A 49 -17.45 -20.47 0.18
C LEU A 49 -18.41 -19.38 -0.32
N ASP A 50 -17.98 -18.12 -0.14
CA ASP A 50 -18.73 -16.91 -0.52
C ASP A 50 -18.84 -16.78 -2.06
N PRO A 51 -20.06 -16.79 -2.66
CA PRO A 51 -20.24 -16.99 -4.11
C PRO A 51 -19.80 -15.82 -5.00
N ASP A 52 -19.35 -14.69 -4.42
CA ASP A 52 -18.94 -13.49 -5.15
C ASP A 52 -17.46 -13.52 -5.62
N THR A 53 -16.63 -14.48 -5.17
CA THR A 53 -15.27 -14.65 -5.71
C THR A 53 -15.29 -15.36 -7.07
N ARG A 54 -14.48 -14.87 -8.03
CA ARG A 54 -14.19 -15.56 -9.30
C ARG A 54 -12.71 -15.89 -9.43
N SER A 55 -12.39 -17.01 -10.08
CA SER A 55 -11.00 -17.44 -10.31
C SER A 55 -10.24 -16.61 -11.35
N LEU A 56 -8.91 -16.72 -11.31
CA LEU A 56 -7.93 -15.95 -12.08
C LEU A 56 -8.20 -15.96 -13.59
N THR A 57 -8.53 -14.79 -14.16
CA THR A 57 -8.59 -14.64 -15.63
C THR A 57 -7.19 -14.42 -16.20
N SER A 58 -6.81 -15.13 -17.26
CA SER A 58 -5.45 -15.09 -17.83
C SER A 58 -4.94 -13.69 -18.21
N SER A 59 -5.84 -12.73 -18.41
CA SER A 59 -5.52 -11.31 -18.62
C SER A 59 -4.72 -10.65 -17.49
N ILE A 60 -4.76 -11.15 -16.25
CA ILE A 60 -4.00 -10.56 -15.13
C ILE A 60 -2.48 -10.77 -15.25
N PHE A 61 -2.05 -11.70 -16.10
CA PHE A 61 -0.63 -11.98 -16.35
C PHE A 61 -0.08 -11.28 -17.62
N ASN A 62 -0.89 -10.43 -18.27
CA ASN A 62 -0.47 -9.63 -19.43
C ASN A 62 0.35 -8.41 -18.98
N TYR A 63 1.46 -8.66 -18.27
CA TYR A 63 2.30 -7.64 -17.66
C TYR A 63 2.85 -6.62 -18.65
N ARG A 64 2.90 -5.36 -18.21
CA ARG A 64 3.50 -4.26 -18.96
C ARG A 64 5.00 -4.25 -18.79
N TRP A 65 5.72 -3.93 -19.87
CA TRP A 65 7.18 -3.86 -19.85
C TRP A 65 7.66 -2.49 -20.34
N GLU A 66 8.39 -1.77 -19.51
CA GLU A 66 8.96 -0.45 -19.83
C GLU A 66 10.40 -0.39 -19.33
N ASN A 67 11.31 0.08 -20.19
CA ASN A 67 12.73 0.27 -19.87
C ASN A 67 13.43 -0.99 -19.26
N GLY A 68 12.98 -2.19 -19.62
CA GLY A 68 13.50 -3.46 -19.11
C GLY A 68 12.89 -3.94 -17.79
N ARG A 69 11.94 -3.21 -17.20
CA ARG A 69 11.25 -3.55 -15.94
C ARG A 69 9.81 -4.04 -16.19
N ARG A 70 9.31 -4.93 -15.33
CA ARG A 70 7.94 -5.47 -15.37
C ARG A 70 6.99 -4.66 -14.49
N TYR A 71 5.77 -4.42 -14.94
CA TYR A 71 4.72 -3.72 -14.19
C TYR A 71 3.40 -4.51 -14.25
N HIS A 72 2.57 -4.27 -13.24
CA HIS A 72 1.26 -4.86 -13.01
C HIS A 72 0.29 -4.72 -14.21
N ALA A 73 -0.54 -5.74 -14.46
CA ALA A 73 -1.49 -5.74 -15.59
C ALA A 73 -2.92 -5.37 -15.17
N PHE A 74 -3.38 -5.85 -14.02
CA PHE A 74 -4.63 -5.39 -13.41
C PHE A 74 -4.46 -3.91 -13.02
N ARG A 75 -5.39 -3.03 -13.41
CA ARG A 75 -5.25 -1.57 -13.28
C ARG A 75 -3.93 -1.02 -13.88
N ASP A 76 -3.54 -1.47 -15.09
CA ASP A 76 -2.37 -0.99 -15.82
C ASP A 76 -2.20 0.54 -15.72
N GLY A 77 -0.97 0.97 -15.40
CA GLY A 77 -0.58 2.37 -15.28
C GLY A 77 -0.88 3.04 -13.94
N GLU A 78 -1.79 2.49 -13.12
CA GLU A 78 -2.15 3.11 -11.83
C GLU A 78 -1.04 3.04 -10.77
N TYR A 79 -0.25 1.96 -10.71
CA TYR A 79 0.90 1.85 -9.81
C TYR A 79 2.21 2.25 -10.52
N TRP A 80 3.17 2.71 -9.71
CA TRP A 80 4.40 3.38 -10.17
C TRP A 80 5.67 2.54 -10.00
N CYS A 81 5.71 1.61 -9.03
CA CYS A 81 6.81 0.66 -8.92
C CYS A 81 6.65 -0.52 -9.89
N PRO A 82 7.77 -1.12 -10.33
CA PRO A 82 7.74 -2.42 -11.01
C PRO A 82 7.40 -3.56 -10.05
N ASN A 83 7.01 -4.71 -10.61
CA ASN A 83 6.72 -5.97 -9.92
C ASN A 83 7.57 -7.14 -10.43
N ASP A 84 8.76 -6.85 -10.98
CA ASP A 84 9.78 -7.84 -11.32
C ASP A 84 10.52 -8.37 -10.09
N GLU A 85 11.30 -9.43 -10.27
CA GLU A 85 11.96 -10.18 -9.19
C GLU A 85 12.90 -9.29 -8.37
N SER A 86 13.59 -8.34 -9.02
CA SER A 86 14.45 -7.34 -8.35
C SER A 86 13.67 -6.24 -7.61
N ALA A 87 12.35 -6.12 -7.80
CA ALA A 87 11.47 -5.34 -6.94
C ALA A 87 11.08 -6.15 -5.70
N SER A 88 10.77 -7.44 -5.85
CA SER A 88 10.48 -8.35 -4.72
C SER A 88 11.67 -8.48 -3.75
N GLU A 89 12.88 -8.76 -4.25
CA GLU A 89 14.11 -8.83 -3.44
C GLU A 89 14.37 -7.56 -2.62
N GLN A 90 13.98 -6.40 -3.17
CA GLN A 90 14.09 -5.10 -2.52
C GLN A 90 13.01 -4.90 -1.44
N LEU A 91 11.76 -5.30 -1.70
CA LEU A 91 10.67 -5.24 -0.70
C LEU A 91 10.99 -6.08 0.53
N ASP A 92 11.58 -7.27 0.35
CA ASP A 92 11.98 -8.16 1.44
C ASP A 92 13.17 -7.60 2.24
N LEU A 93 14.16 -7.01 1.56
CA LEU A 93 15.25 -6.28 2.21
C LEU A 93 14.73 -5.06 2.99
N GLY A 94 13.78 -4.32 2.41
CA GLY A 94 13.07 -3.21 3.05
C GLY A 94 12.29 -3.67 4.29
N HIS A 95 11.59 -4.81 4.23
CA HIS A 95 10.94 -5.42 5.39
C HIS A 95 11.97 -5.64 6.52
N HIS A 96 13.11 -6.27 6.23
CA HIS A 96 14.14 -6.53 7.24
C HIS A 96 14.71 -5.23 7.85
N ILE A 97 14.89 -4.19 7.02
CA ILE A 97 15.31 -2.86 7.47
C ILE A 97 14.26 -2.24 8.41
N TYR A 98 12.96 -2.36 8.12
CA TYR A 98 11.90 -1.89 9.00
C TYR A 98 11.83 -2.68 10.31
N LEU A 99 11.97 -4.01 10.30
CA LEU A 99 12.08 -4.81 11.52
C LEU A 99 13.22 -4.29 12.41
N LEU A 100 14.43 -4.12 11.85
CA LEU A 100 15.55 -3.55 12.60
C LEU A 100 15.21 -2.15 13.13
N LEU A 101 14.63 -1.27 12.32
CA LEU A 101 14.27 0.09 12.73
C LEU A 101 13.32 0.10 13.95
N LEU A 102 12.30 -0.76 13.94
CA LEU A 102 11.23 -0.84 14.95
C LEU A 102 11.57 -1.70 16.18
N ASP A 103 12.80 -2.20 16.30
CA ASP A 103 13.28 -3.10 17.36
C ASP A 103 12.64 -4.50 17.30
N ASN A 104 12.70 -5.11 16.10
CA ASN A 104 12.17 -6.42 15.74
C ASN A 104 10.68 -6.61 16.04
N ARG A 105 9.87 -5.56 15.77
CA ARG A 105 8.41 -5.59 15.84
C ARG A 105 7.82 -5.31 14.46
N LEU A 106 6.77 -6.05 14.10
CA LEU A 106 6.03 -5.84 12.85
C LEU A 106 5.20 -4.55 12.83
N PHE A 107 4.77 -4.10 14.01
CA PHE A 107 3.88 -2.94 14.19
C PHE A 107 4.13 -2.28 15.57
N LEU A 108 3.58 -1.07 15.77
CA LEU A 108 3.66 -0.30 17.02
C LEU A 108 2.31 -0.17 17.76
N ALA A 109 1.20 -0.38 17.06
CA ALA A 109 -0.16 -0.27 17.57
C ALA A 109 -0.43 -1.24 18.75
N PRO A 110 -1.06 -0.78 19.84
CA PRO A 110 -1.40 -1.63 20.98
C PRO A 110 -2.69 -2.43 20.70
N ILE A 111 -2.60 -3.39 19.78
CA ILE A 111 -3.69 -4.30 19.41
C ILE A 111 -4.05 -5.26 20.55
N ALA A 112 -5.18 -5.97 20.41
CA ALA A 112 -5.53 -7.06 21.33
C ALA A 112 -4.50 -8.19 21.26
N ALA A 113 -4.28 -8.90 22.37
CA ALA A 113 -3.29 -9.99 22.44
C ALA A 113 -3.65 -11.19 21.53
N GLU A 114 -4.94 -11.37 21.24
CA GLU A 114 -5.49 -12.43 20.39
C GLU A 114 -6.39 -11.81 19.30
N PRO A 115 -5.82 -11.13 18.28
CA PRO A 115 -6.59 -10.62 17.15
C PRO A 115 -7.23 -11.81 16.40
N GLN A 116 -8.40 -11.62 15.80
CA GLN A 116 -9.15 -12.72 15.15
C GLN A 116 -9.19 -12.56 13.62
N ARG A 117 -9.24 -11.33 13.12
CA ARG A 117 -9.19 -11.03 11.67
C ARG A 117 -8.33 -9.79 11.40
N VAL A 118 -7.35 -9.92 10.52
CA VAL A 118 -6.36 -8.87 10.20
C VAL A 118 -6.26 -8.68 8.68
N LEU A 119 -6.03 -7.45 8.24
CA LEU A 119 -5.86 -7.08 6.83
C LEU A 119 -4.54 -6.34 6.62
N ASP A 120 -3.74 -6.76 5.63
CA ASP A 120 -2.51 -6.09 5.18
C ASP A 120 -2.72 -5.57 3.75
N ILE A 121 -2.74 -4.24 3.57
CA ILE A 121 -3.15 -3.60 2.32
C ILE A 121 -1.93 -3.06 1.57
N GLY A 122 -1.75 -3.52 0.32
CA GLY A 122 -0.51 -3.32 -0.43
C GLY A 122 0.59 -4.26 0.07
N THR A 123 0.24 -5.54 0.28
CA THR A 123 1.10 -6.53 0.94
C THR A 123 2.39 -6.85 0.16
N GLY A 124 2.45 -6.52 -1.14
CA GLY A 124 3.63 -6.70 -1.97
C GLY A 124 3.99 -8.18 -2.11
N THR A 125 5.18 -8.58 -1.63
CA THR A 125 5.63 -9.98 -1.58
C THR A 125 4.87 -10.85 -0.57
N GLY A 126 4.02 -10.24 0.29
CA GLY A 126 3.29 -10.95 1.34
C GLY A 126 4.08 -11.12 2.65
N ILE A 127 5.36 -10.76 2.67
CA ILE A 127 6.29 -11.04 3.79
C ILE A 127 5.84 -10.46 5.15
N TRP A 128 5.11 -9.33 5.19
CA TRP A 128 4.56 -8.82 6.45
C TRP A 128 3.38 -9.68 6.94
N ALA A 129 2.46 -10.04 6.04
CA ALA A 129 1.31 -10.87 6.38
C ALA A 129 1.72 -12.30 6.79
N ILE A 130 2.79 -12.84 6.19
CA ILE A 130 3.40 -14.12 6.56
C ILE A 130 3.97 -14.05 7.99
N ASP A 131 4.88 -13.12 8.26
CA ASP A 131 5.48 -12.95 9.60
C ASP A 131 4.41 -12.67 10.68
N PHE A 132 3.31 -11.99 10.33
CA PHE A 132 2.18 -11.75 11.24
C PHE A 132 1.38 -13.04 11.49
N ALA A 133 1.07 -13.80 10.43
CA ALA A 133 0.30 -15.04 10.54
C ALA A 133 1.03 -16.11 11.37
N ASP A 134 2.36 -16.21 11.24
CA ASP A 134 3.21 -17.08 12.06
C ASP A 134 3.28 -16.62 13.54
N GLN A 135 3.23 -15.30 13.80
CA GLN A 135 3.18 -14.76 15.16
C GLN A 135 1.80 -14.90 15.82
N TYR A 136 0.73 -14.93 15.02
CA TYR A 136 -0.66 -15.00 15.46
C TYR A 136 -1.43 -16.15 14.77
N PRO A 137 -1.08 -17.43 15.04
CA PRO A 137 -1.67 -18.60 14.38
C PRO A 137 -3.17 -18.83 14.70
N SER A 138 -3.76 -18.04 15.58
CA SER A 138 -5.21 -18.01 15.86
C SER A 138 -5.97 -16.91 15.10
N ALA A 139 -5.26 -16.01 14.40
CA ALA A 139 -5.85 -14.93 13.61
C ALA A 139 -5.98 -15.35 12.14
N THR A 140 -7.12 -15.07 11.50
CA THR A 140 -7.21 -15.07 10.03
C THR A 140 -6.57 -13.80 9.50
N VAL A 141 -5.57 -13.92 8.65
CA VAL A 141 -4.87 -12.81 8.00
C VAL A 141 -5.24 -12.79 6.52
N ILE A 142 -5.48 -11.60 5.98
CA ILE A 142 -5.71 -11.36 4.55
C ILE A 142 -4.67 -10.35 4.07
N GLY A 143 -3.93 -10.66 3.01
CA GLY A 143 -3.13 -9.68 2.29
C GLY A 143 -3.77 -9.30 0.97
N THR A 144 -3.85 -8.01 0.65
CA THR A 144 -4.36 -7.52 -0.65
C THR A 144 -3.28 -6.79 -1.45
N ASP A 145 -3.22 -7.04 -2.75
CA ASP A 145 -2.36 -6.31 -3.70
C ASP A 145 -2.96 -6.26 -5.11
N LEU A 146 -2.43 -5.37 -5.97
CA LEU A 146 -2.75 -5.34 -7.40
C LEU A 146 -2.02 -6.43 -8.20
N SER A 147 -0.97 -7.03 -7.64
CA SER A 147 -0.11 -8.02 -8.30
C SER A 147 -0.12 -9.38 -7.57
N PRO A 148 -0.42 -10.50 -8.24
CA PRO A 148 -0.18 -11.83 -7.71
C PRO A 148 1.33 -12.17 -7.80
N ILE A 149 2.10 -11.77 -6.79
CA ILE A 149 3.56 -11.97 -6.67
C ILE A 149 3.97 -12.62 -5.33
N GLN A 150 2.99 -13.12 -4.57
CA GLN A 150 3.17 -13.75 -3.27
C GLN A 150 3.57 -15.23 -3.44
N PRO A 151 4.26 -15.85 -2.46
CA PRO A 151 4.71 -17.24 -2.58
C PRO A 151 3.56 -18.25 -2.51
N GLU A 152 3.76 -19.42 -3.12
CA GLU A 152 2.81 -20.55 -3.09
C GLU A 152 2.69 -21.19 -1.69
N TYR A 153 3.76 -21.16 -0.89
CA TYR A 153 3.83 -21.75 0.44
C TYR A 153 3.65 -20.68 1.51
N ILE A 154 2.44 -20.64 2.10
CA ILE A 154 2.00 -19.64 3.08
C ILE A 154 1.49 -20.30 4.38
N PRO A 155 1.44 -19.57 5.51
CA PRO A 155 0.80 -20.05 6.74
C PRO A 155 -0.69 -20.39 6.50
N PRO A 156 -1.23 -21.46 7.12
CA PRO A 156 -2.59 -21.96 6.85
C PRO A 156 -3.72 -21.05 7.34
N ASN A 157 -3.37 -19.95 8.02
CA ASN A 157 -4.26 -18.90 8.50
C ASN A 157 -4.13 -17.59 7.71
N LEU A 158 -3.38 -17.60 6.60
CA LEU A 158 -3.19 -16.47 5.67
C LEU A 158 -3.84 -16.78 4.31
N GLN A 159 -4.50 -15.79 3.71
CA GLN A 159 -4.92 -15.81 2.31
C GLN A 159 -4.49 -14.53 1.58
N PHE A 160 -4.30 -14.62 0.26
CA PHE A 160 -3.97 -13.49 -0.60
C PHE A 160 -5.05 -13.26 -1.66
N GLU A 161 -5.52 -12.02 -1.77
CA GLU A 161 -6.61 -11.59 -2.66
C GLU A 161 -6.09 -10.50 -3.61
N ILE A 162 -6.45 -10.57 -4.89
CA ILE A 162 -6.15 -9.51 -5.86
C ILE A 162 -7.23 -8.43 -5.74
N ASP A 163 -6.89 -7.29 -5.16
CA ASP A 163 -7.82 -6.17 -4.96
C ASP A 163 -7.12 -4.80 -5.11
N ASP A 164 -7.91 -3.79 -5.46
CA ASP A 164 -7.49 -2.41 -5.63
C ASP A 164 -7.93 -1.59 -4.41
N ALA A 165 -6.98 -1.25 -3.54
CA ALA A 165 -7.18 -0.48 -2.31
C ALA A 165 -7.93 0.86 -2.50
N ALA A 166 -7.97 1.43 -3.72
CA ALA A 166 -8.73 2.63 -4.05
C ALA A 166 -10.20 2.38 -4.46
N SER A 167 -10.61 1.13 -4.70
CA SER A 167 -11.99 0.72 -4.97
C SER A 167 -12.85 0.74 -3.70
N ASP A 168 -14.17 0.56 -3.84
CA ASP A 168 -15.04 0.35 -2.68
C ASP A 168 -14.86 -1.09 -2.18
N TRP A 169 -14.51 -1.27 -0.89
CA TRP A 169 -14.17 -2.58 -0.35
C TRP A 169 -15.39 -3.50 -0.23
N THR A 170 -15.20 -4.80 -0.51
CA THR A 170 -16.27 -5.82 -0.42
C THR A 170 -16.35 -6.51 0.94
N PHE A 171 -15.39 -6.27 1.84
CA PHE A 171 -15.35 -6.89 3.17
C PHE A 171 -16.54 -6.46 4.06
N PRO A 172 -16.98 -7.30 5.02
CA PRO A 172 -18.03 -6.90 5.96
C PRO A 172 -17.58 -5.72 6.84
N LYS A 173 -18.44 -4.73 7.03
CA LYS A 173 -18.17 -3.59 7.93
C LYS A 173 -18.08 -4.06 9.38
N ASN A 174 -17.17 -3.47 10.17
CA ASN A 174 -16.87 -3.90 11.54
C ASN A 174 -16.35 -5.35 11.68
N SER A 175 -15.49 -5.83 10.77
CA SER A 175 -14.97 -7.21 10.77
C SER A 175 -13.51 -7.36 11.21
N PHE A 176 -12.64 -6.38 10.96
CA PHE A 176 -11.20 -6.49 11.26
C PHE A 176 -10.85 -5.97 12.67
N ASP A 177 -9.98 -6.68 13.39
CA ASP A 177 -9.42 -6.22 14.68
C ASP A 177 -8.23 -5.27 14.45
N PHE A 178 -7.47 -5.52 13.38
CA PHE A 178 -6.31 -4.74 12.97
C PHE A 178 -6.27 -4.61 11.44
N ILE A 179 -5.92 -3.42 10.94
CA ILE A 179 -5.62 -3.17 9.53
C ILE A 179 -4.24 -2.49 9.45
N HIS A 180 -3.36 -3.01 8.59
CA HIS A 180 -2.01 -2.53 8.37
C HIS A 180 -1.82 -2.03 6.93
N VAL A 181 -0.99 -0.99 6.78
CA VAL A 181 -0.53 -0.44 5.49
C VAL A 181 0.95 -0.10 5.62
N ARG A 182 1.75 -0.42 4.60
CA ARG A 182 3.16 -0.01 4.56
C ARG A 182 3.66 0.35 3.17
N GLY A 183 4.10 1.59 2.98
CA GLY A 183 4.70 2.06 1.72
C GLY A 183 3.70 2.29 0.59
N LEU A 184 2.45 2.64 0.91
CA LEU A 184 1.35 2.81 -0.06
C LEU A 184 1.30 4.24 -0.65
N PHE A 185 2.26 5.10 -0.30
CA PHE A 185 2.45 6.41 -0.93
C PHE A 185 2.57 6.30 -2.47
N GLY A 186 2.04 7.30 -3.19
CA GLY A 186 2.00 7.29 -4.65
C GLY A 186 1.02 6.28 -5.28
N SER A 187 0.31 5.45 -4.51
CA SER A 187 -0.68 4.48 -5.03
C SER A 187 -2.12 5.01 -4.99
N LEU A 188 -2.48 5.82 -3.98
CA LEU A 188 -3.83 6.35 -3.77
C LEU A 188 -3.97 7.81 -4.22
N ARG A 189 -5.18 8.17 -4.70
CA ARG A 189 -5.56 9.54 -5.09
C ARG A 189 -6.36 10.30 -4.03
N ASP A 190 -7.00 9.57 -3.11
CA ASP A 190 -7.89 10.11 -2.08
C ASP A 190 -7.66 9.37 -0.75
N TRP A 191 -6.66 9.86 -0.01
CA TRP A 191 -6.32 9.36 1.32
C TRP A 191 -7.45 9.57 2.35
N PRO A 192 -8.15 10.73 2.41
CA PRO A 192 -9.32 10.89 3.27
C PRO A 192 -10.41 9.83 3.06
N ARG A 193 -10.80 9.51 1.82
CA ARG A 193 -11.76 8.41 1.55
C ARG A 193 -11.18 7.05 1.95
N PHE A 194 -9.90 6.80 1.71
CA PHE A 194 -9.25 5.56 2.14
C PHE A 194 -9.33 5.36 3.66
N TYR A 195 -9.00 6.38 4.47
CA TYR A 195 -9.11 6.28 5.93
C TYR A 195 -10.57 6.11 6.41
N GLN A 196 -11.55 6.66 5.69
CA GLN A 196 -12.97 6.39 5.96
C GLN A 196 -13.30 4.91 5.72
N GLN A 197 -12.84 4.31 4.62
CA GLN A 197 -13.02 2.87 4.39
C GLN A 197 -12.35 2.00 5.46
N VAL A 198 -11.10 2.31 5.85
CA VAL A 198 -10.42 1.65 6.96
C VAL A 198 -11.28 1.73 8.24
N LEU A 199 -11.78 2.92 8.58
CA LEU A 199 -12.59 3.13 9.78
C LEU A 199 -13.93 2.38 9.71
N GLU A 200 -14.57 2.26 8.55
CA GLU A 200 -15.82 1.51 8.42
C GLU A 200 -15.63 -0.01 8.62
N HIS A 201 -14.54 -0.58 8.13
CA HIS A 201 -14.30 -2.03 8.15
C HIS A 201 -13.62 -2.54 9.44
N LEU A 202 -12.94 -1.68 10.20
CA LEU A 202 -12.51 -1.99 11.56
C LEU A 202 -13.68 -2.23 12.53
N LYS A 203 -13.53 -3.19 13.43
CA LYS A 203 -14.37 -3.37 14.63
C LYS A 203 -14.25 -2.15 15.55
N PRO A 204 -15.30 -1.77 16.31
CA PRO A 204 -15.18 -0.79 17.40
C PRO A 204 -14.06 -1.19 18.36
N GLY A 205 -13.13 -0.27 18.65
CA GLY A 205 -11.93 -0.55 19.44
C GLY A 205 -10.77 -1.23 18.69
N GLY A 206 -10.95 -1.65 17.43
CA GLY A 206 -9.89 -2.13 16.55
C GLY A 206 -8.93 -1.01 16.12
N TYR A 207 -7.76 -1.38 15.62
CA TYR A 207 -6.69 -0.44 15.27
C TYR A 207 -6.36 -0.40 13.77
N TYR A 208 -5.95 0.77 13.31
CA TYR A 208 -5.22 0.91 12.05
C TYR A 208 -3.77 1.30 12.35
N GLU A 209 -2.82 0.77 11.60
CA GLU A 209 -1.44 1.29 11.52
C GLU A 209 -1.00 1.51 10.08
N GLN A 210 -0.29 2.63 9.86
CA GLN A 210 0.36 3.00 8.62
C GLN A 210 1.85 3.27 8.86
N LEU A 211 2.71 2.73 8.01
CA LEU A 211 4.12 3.09 7.93
C LEU A 211 4.44 3.63 6.53
N GLU A 212 4.80 4.91 6.44
CA GLU A 212 5.31 5.51 5.20
C GLU A 212 6.76 5.95 5.36
N CYS A 213 7.52 5.92 4.27
CA CYS A 213 8.83 6.54 4.16
C CYS A 213 8.80 7.72 3.19
N SER A 214 9.65 8.73 3.42
CA SER A 214 9.67 9.93 2.57
C SER A 214 10.51 9.72 1.31
N CYS A 215 10.01 10.20 0.16
CA CYS A 215 10.85 10.37 -1.03
C CYS A 215 11.93 11.45 -0.89
N TYR A 216 11.98 12.21 0.22
CA TYR A 216 13.05 13.18 0.46
C TYR A 216 14.21 12.60 1.27
N CYS A 217 15.41 12.73 0.71
CA CYS A 217 16.65 12.63 1.47
C CYS A 217 16.79 13.87 2.36
N HIS A 218 17.07 13.68 3.64
CA HIS A 218 17.33 14.76 4.60
C HIS A 218 18.72 14.62 5.22
N ALA A 219 19.29 15.73 5.68
CA ALA A 219 20.42 15.74 6.61
C ALA A 219 20.12 16.71 7.76
N ASP A 220 20.83 16.56 8.88
CA ASP A 220 20.79 17.51 10.00
C ASP A 220 21.88 18.59 9.89
N ASP A 221 22.68 18.54 8.82
CA ASP A 221 23.75 19.47 8.47
C ASP A 221 23.70 19.82 6.97
N ASP A 222 24.59 20.72 6.53
CA ASP A 222 24.63 21.22 5.14
C ASP A 222 25.13 20.19 4.10
N THR A 223 25.16 18.89 4.40
CA THR A 223 25.71 17.87 3.49
C THR A 223 24.77 17.42 2.38
N THR A 224 23.47 17.75 2.46
CA THR A 224 22.51 17.65 1.35
C THR A 224 22.00 19.05 0.95
N PRO A 225 22.83 19.92 0.36
CA PRO A 225 22.47 21.30 0.09
C PRO A 225 21.41 21.41 -1.03
N PRO A 226 20.62 22.51 -1.08
CA PRO A 226 19.65 22.74 -2.15
C PRO A 226 20.28 22.66 -3.55
N GLY A 227 19.69 21.86 -4.43
CA GLY A 227 20.20 21.62 -5.78
C GLY A 227 21.23 20.49 -5.90
N SER A 228 21.61 19.82 -4.81
CA SER A 228 22.34 18.54 -4.89
C SER A 228 21.51 17.46 -5.60
N PRO A 229 22.15 16.44 -6.20
CA PRO A 229 21.47 15.26 -6.75
C PRO A 229 20.44 14.65 -5.79
N LEU A 230 20.77 14.50 -4.50
CA LEU A 230 19.84 13.99 -3.49
C LEU A 230 18.69 14.97 -3.16
N ALA A 231 18.94 16.28 -3.09
CA ALA A 231 17.88 17.27 -2.88
C ALA A 231 16.90 17.35 -4.06
N ARG A 232 17.38 17.10 -5.29
CA ARG A 232 16.56 17.00 -6.51
C ARG A 232 15.66 15.76 -6.52
N TRP A 233 16.01 14.70 -5.79
CA TRP A 233 15.31 13.40 -5.82
C TRP A 233 13.85 13.52 -5.41
N GLY A 234 13.61 13.96 -4.17
CA GLY A 234 12.25 14.15 -3.64
C GLY A 234 11.45 15.21 -4.41
N GLN A 235 12.12 16.20 -5.01
CA GLN A 235 11.47 17.19 -5.88
C GLN A 235 10.89 16.56 -7.15
N LEU A 236 11.65 15.66 -7.82
CA LEU A 236 11.18 14.94 -9.00
C LEU A 236 10.03 13.97 -8.64
N PHE A 237 10.15 13.23 -7.53
CA PHE A 237 9.06 12.35 -7.06
C PHE A 237 7.78 13.12 -6.72
N THR A 238 7.90 14.29 -6.06
CA THR A 238 6.75 15.13 -5.70
C THR A 238 6.09 15.77 -6.93
N GLU A 239 6.87 16.21 -7.93
CA GLU A 239 6.33 16.67 -9.21
C GLU A 239 5.61 15.54 -9.97
N ALA A 240 6.18 14.32 -9.97
CA ALA A 240 5.54 13.17 -10.61
C ALA A 240 4.23 12.78 -9.91
N GLY A 241 4.22 12.69 -8.58
CA GLY A 241 3.00 12.42 -7.80
C GLY A 241 1.90 13.47 -8.00
N ARG A 242 2.26 14.75 -8.14
CA ARG A 242 1.30 15.82 -8.47
C ARG A 242 0.71 15.68 -9.87
N ARG A 243 1.46 15.16 -10.85
CA ARG A 243 0.98 14.90 -12.21
C ARG A 243 0.06 13.69 -12.32
N THR A 244 0.29 12.65 -11.52
CA THR A 244 -0.62 11.48 -11.43
C THR A 244 -1.84 11.75 -10.53
N GLY A 245 -1.77 12.77 -9.67
CA GLY A 245 -2.74 12.99 -8.61
C GLY A 245 -2.62 11.97 -7.48
N LYS A 246 -1.41 11.42 -7.27
CA LYS A 246 -1.09 10.44 -6.21
C LYS A 246 0.06 10.96 -5.38
N GLU A 247 -0.25 11.46 -4.19
CA GLU A 247 0.71 12.15 -3.33
C GLU A 247 1.74 11.17 -2.75
N VAL A 248 3.00 11.64 -2.64
CA VAL A 248 4.17 10.87 -2.16
C VAL A 248 4.71 11.42 -0.83
N ASP A 249 4.20 12.56 -0.40
CA ASP A 249 4.45 13.27 0.86
C ASP A 249 3.47 12.88 1.98
N VAL A 250 2.80 11.72 1.84
CA VAL A 250 1.81 11.14 2.77
C VAL A 250 2.28 11.12 4.23
N ILE A 251 3.58 10.84 4.45
CA ILE A 251 4.26 10.87 5.76
C ILE A 251 4.06 12.19 6.54
N ASP A 252 3.87 13.33 5.86
CA ASP A 252 3.67 14.64 6.50
C ASP A 252 2.19 15.02 6.70
N TYR A 253 1.25 14.16 6.26
CA TYR A 253 -0.20 14.38 6.41
C TYR A 253 -0.93 13.26 7.17
N GLN A 254 -0.44 12.02 7.16
CA GLN A 254 -1.10 10.83 7.72
C GLN A 254 -1.63 11.01 9.15
N TYR A 255 -0.85 11.61 10.06
CA TYR A 255 -1.30 11.88 11.44
C TYR A 255 -2.50 12.84 11.52
N ARG A 256 -2.55 13.83 10.62
CA ARG A 256 -3.67 14.79 10.55
C ARG A 256 -4.89 14.10 9.94
N TRP A 257 -4.73 13.47 8.78
CA TRP A 257 -5.83 12.83 8.07
C TRP A 257 -6.49 11.70 8.87
N LEU A 258 -5.72 10.87 9.58
CA LEU A 258 -6.29 9.81 10.40
C LEU A 258 -7.15 10.36 11.55
N ARG A 259 -6.78 11.52 12.12
CA ARG A 259 -7.62 12.23 13.09
C ARG A 259 -8.83 12.90 12.46
N GLU A 260 -8.68 13.47 11.27
CA GLU A 260 -9.78 14.08 10.50
C GLU A 260 -10.81 13.04 10.02
N ALA A 261 -10.39 11.79 9.80
CA ALA A 261 -11.26 10.66 9.47
C ALA A 261 -12.07 10.12 10.67
N GLY A 262 -11.70 10.45 11.90
CA GLY A 262 -12.45 10.08 13.12
C GLY A 262 -11.80 9.03 14.03
N PHE A 263 -10.51 8.73 13.88
CA PHE A 263 -9.81 7.80 14.78
C PHE A 263 -9.49 8.44 16.14
N GLU A 264 -9.61 7.63 17.20
CA GLU A 264 -9.21 7.95 18.58
C GLU A 264 -7.77 7.52 18.88
N ASP A 265 -7.23 8.00 20.00
CA ASP A 265 -5.91 7.65 20.57
C ASP A 265 -4.69 7.85 19.66
N VAL A 266 -4.86 8.52 18.50
CA VAL A 266 -3.88 8.58 17.40
C VAL A 266 -2.48 8.99 17.87
N ARG A 267 -1.49 8.17 17.51
CA ARG A 267 -0.06 8.37 17.79
C ARG A 267 0.74 8.48 16.51
N GLU A 268 1.89 9.12 16.61
CA GLU A 268 2.91 9.17 15.57
C GLU A 268 4.28 8.87 16.17
N HIS A 269 5.06 8.05 15.48
CA HIS A 269 6.46 7.75 15.78
C HIS A 269 7.29 8.07 14.53
N ARG A 270 8.18 9.06 14.61
CA ARG A 270 9.07 9.46 13.50
C ARG A 270 10.49 8.98 13.74
N PHE A 271 11.06 8.31 12.73
CA PHE A 271 12.39 7.73 12.75
C PHE A 271 13.27 8.37 11.66
N LYS A 272 14.59 8.34 11.89
CA LYS A 272 15.60 8.67 10.88
C LYS A 272 16.26 7.37 10.44
N MET A 273 16.09 7.00 9.17
CA MET A 273 16.66 5.79 8.57
C MET A 273 17.89 6.20 7.72
N PRO A 274 19.12 5.96 8.18
CA PRO A 274 20.32 6.41 7.47
C PRO A 274 20.44 5.77 6.08
N ASP A 275 20.71 6.57 5.05
CA ASP A 275 20.82 6.08 3.67
C ASP A 275 22.21 5.48 3.35
N SER A 276 23.17 5.65 4.26
CA SER A 276 24.50 5.02 4.18
C SER A 276 25.06 4.76 5.59
N PRO A 277 26.10 3.93 5.76
CA PRO A 277 26.64 3.56 7.07
C PRO A 277 27.62 4.63 7.59
N TRP A 278 27.13 5.88 7.65
CA TRP A 278 27.78 7.03 8.27
C TRP A 278 27.63 7.14 9.80
N PRO A 279 26.59 6.58 10.47
CA PRO A 279 26.46 6.68 11.93
C PRO A 279 27.64 6.08 12.70
N SER A 280 27.88 6.60 13.91
CA SER A 280 28.98 6.15 14.77
C SER A 280 28.58 4.99 15.66
N ASP A 281 29.29 3.87 15.53
CA ASP A 281 29.18 2.62 16.30
C ASP A 281 29.75 2.72 17.73
N ARG A 282 29.81 3.92 18.32
CA ARG A 282 30.26 4.17 19.70
C ARG A 282 29.20 3.90 20.76
N THR A 283 27.94 3.74 20.37
CA THR A 283 26.81 3.37 21.23
C THR A 283 26.03 2.21 20.59
N PRO A 284 25.26 1.42 21.35
CA PRO A 284 24.43 0.35 20.78
C PRO A 284 23.44 0.85 19.73
N GLU A 285 22.79 1.99 19.98
CA GLU A 285 21.89 2.67 19.04
C GLU A 285 22.63 3.15 17.78
N GLY A 286 23.82 3.75 17.94
CA GLY A 286 24.64 4.17 16.82
C GLY A 286 25.16 3.00 15.98
N ALA A 287 25.43 1.85 16.59
CA ALA A 287 25.76 0.61 15.90
C ALA A 287 24.54 0.03 15.14
N LYS A 288 23.35 0.00 15.75
CA LYS A 288 22.06 -0.34 15.10
C LYS A 288 21.83 0.53 13.86
N LEU A 289 21.91 1.85 14.00
CA LEU A 289 21.75 2.81 12.91
C LEU A 289 22.82 2.65 11.81
N LYS A 290 24.06 2.29 12.18
CA LYS A 290 25.14 2.01 11.23
C LYS A 290 24.89 0.72 10.44
N GLU A 291 24.27 -0.30 11.04
CA GLU A 291 23.88 -1.54 10.36
C GLU A 291 22.72 -1.31 9.39
N ILE A 292 21.66 -0.62 9.85
CA ILE A 292 20.56 -0.14 9.01
C ILE A 292 21.11 0.62 7.81
N GLY A 293 22.08 1.53 8.01
CA GLY A 293 22.74 2.27 6.94
C GLY A 293 23.56 1.43 5.96
N LYS A 294 23.98 0.19 6.29
CA LYS A 294 24.58 -0.74 5.31
C LYS A 294 23.50 -1.38 4.43
N LEU A 295 22.43 -1.85 5.07
CA LEU A 295 21.34 -2.56 4.41
C LEU A 295 20.54 -1.61 3.51
N ARG A 296 20.18 -0.43 4.02
CA ARG A 296 19.53 0.65 3.25
C ARG A 296 20.38 1.10 2.06
N ARG A 297 21.72 1.11 2.18
CA ARG A 297 22.60 1.39 1.05
C ARG A 297 22.53 0.32 -0.05
N LEU A 298 22.40 -0.95 0.32
CA LEU A 298 22.22 -2.06 -0.64
C LEU A 298 20.86 -1.97 -1.34
N GLU A 299 19.79 -1.78 -0.55
CA GLU A 299 18.41 -1.59 -1.02
C GLU A 299 18.29 -0.43 -2.02
N ILE A 300 18.96 0.69 -1.72
CA ILE A 300 19.06 1.84 -2.62
C ILE A 300 19.83 1.49 -3.91
N ASP A 301 20.99 0.81 -3.80
CA ASP A 301 21.85 0.52 -4.96
C ASP A 301 21.17 -0.38 -6.01
N SER A 302 20.33 -1.34 -5.58
CA SER A 302 19.51 -2.18 -6.46
C SER A 302 18.15 -1.54 -6.81
N GLY A 303 17.52 -0.83 -5.87
CA GLY A 303 16.14 -0.36 -5.99
C GLY A 303 15.93 0.96 -6.72
N MET A 304 16.88 1.91 -6.63
CA MET A 304 16.66 3.30 -7.05
C MET A 304 16.26 3.47 -8.52
N GLU A 305 16.68 2.56 -9.39
CA GLU A 305 16.31 2.54 -10.80
C GLU A 305 14.84 2.15 -10.98
N GLY A 306 14.40 1.06 -10.35
CA GLY A 306 13.01 0.60 -10.40
C GLY A 306 12.04 1.65 -9.89
N TRP A 307 12.36 2.29 -8.75
CA TRP A 307 11.58 3.41 -8.22
C TRP A 307 11.47 4.59 -9.20
N SER A 308 12.55 4.88 -9.94
CA SER A 308 12.65 6.08 -10.76
C SER A 308 12.03 5.96 -12.14
N LEU A 309 12.09 4.79 -12.78
CA LEU A 309 11.88 4.68 -14.23
C LEU A 309 10.47 5.14 -14.66
N ALA A 310 9.40 4.58 -14.10
CA ALA A 310 8.05 5.03 -14.43
C ALA A 310 7.81 6.51 -14.06
N MET A 311 8.22 6.93 -12.87
CA MET A 311 8.00 8.32 -12.43
C MET A 311 8.74 9.32 -13.34
N PHE A 312 10.00 9.08 -13.66
CA PHE A 312 10.82 10.05 -14.40
C PHE A 312 10.63 9.95 -15.92
N THR A 313 10.46 8.76 -16.51
CA THR A 313 10.21 8.65 -17.96
C THR A 313 8.72 8.79 -18.30
N ARG A 314 7.83 7.99 -17.68
CA ARG A 314 6.40 7.95 -18.05
C ARG A 314 5.61 9.18 -17.59
N VAL A 315 6.00 9.80 -16.46
CA VAL A 315 5.26 10.94 -15.88
C VAL A 315 5.98 12.28 -16.03
N LEU A 316 7.32 12.34 -15.85
CA LEU A 316 8.08 13.58 -16.05
C LEU A 316 8.48 13.84 -17.50
N GLY A 317 8.61 12.79 -18.32
CA GLY A 317 9.00 12.87 -19.74
C GLY A 317 10.51 12.88 -20.00
N MET A 318 11.33 12.48 -19.02
CA MET A 318 12.79 12.34 -19.20
C MET A 318 13.12 11.14 -20.10
N SER A 319 14.23 11.22 -20.84
CA SER A 319 14.77 10.06 -21.56
C SER A 319 15.33 9.01 -20.59
N TYR A 320 15.42 7.76 -21.02
CA TYR A 320 16.05 6.69 -20.24
C TYR A 320 17.51 7.02 -19.90
N GLU A 321 18.24 7.60 -20.86
CA GLU A 321 19.63 8.04 -20.72
C GLU A 321 19.76 9.21 -19.74
N GLU A 322 18.83 10.18 -19.76
CA GLU A 322 18.78 11.28 -18.79
C GLU A 322 18.55 10.77 -17.37
N VAL A 323 17.66 9.79 -17.19
CA VAL A 323 17.46 9.11 -15.91
C VAL A 323 18.76 8.41 -15.50
N GLN A 324 19.36 7.57 -16.34
CA GLN A 324 20.59 6.84 -16.00
C GLN A 324 21.77 7.74 -15.63
N MET A 325 21.96 8.87 -16.33
CA MET A 325 22.97 9.86 -15.96
C MET A 325 22.71 10.46 -14.57
N TYR A 326 21.45 10.82 -14.28
CA TYR A 326 21.06 11.34 -12.97
C TYR A 326 21.20 10.29 -11.84
N LEU A 327 20.80 9.04 -12.08
CA LEU A 327 21.02 7.93 -11.15
C LEU A 327 22.51 7.71 -10.84
N ALA A 328 23.41 7.93 -11.81
CA ALA A 328 24.85 7.82 -11.61
C ALA A 328 25.44 8.95 -10.73
N GLU A 329 24.79 10.12 -10.67
CA GLU A 329 25.14 11.19 -9.71
C GLU A 329 24.60 10.87 -8.32
N VAL A 330 23.31 10.52 -8.22
CA VAL A 330 22.63 10.14 -6.97
C VAL A 330 23.32 8.96 -6.27
N ARG A 331 23.69 7.92 -7.02
CA ARG A 331 24.44 6.75 -6.53
C ARG A 331 25.78 7.14 -5.90
N ARG A 332 26.44 8.19 -6.43
CA ARG A 332 27.74 8.72 -5.97
C ARG A 332 27.60 9.50 -4.66
N ASP A 333 26.54 10.31 -4.53
CA ASP A 333 26.27 11.08 -3.32
C ASP A 333 25.96 10.16 -2.13
N TRP A 334 25.02 9.22 -2.28
CA TRP A 334 24.74 8.22 -1.23
C TRP A 334 25.95 7.32 -0.89
N ALA A 335 26.99 7.24 -1.75
CA ALA A 335 28.19 6.45 -1.47
C ALA A 335 29.22 7.24 -0.63
N ASN A 336 29.09 8.57 -0.61
CA ASN A 336 29.97 9.46 0.13
C ASN A 336 29.58 9.50 1.60
N LYS A 337 30.30 8.78 2.46
CA LYS A 337 30.08 8.76 3.93
C LYS A 337 30.36 10.09 4.66
N ARG A 338 30.64 11.17 3.91
CA ARG A 338 30.63 12.57 4.41
C ARG A 338 29.28 13.26 4.21
N ILE A 339 28.32 12.59 3.55
CA ILE A 339 26.93 13.02 3.42
C ILE A 339 26.12 12.23 4.43
N HIS A 340 25.55 12.93 5.41
CA HIS A 340 24.85 12.33 6.54
C HIS A 340 23.35 12.15 6.23
N ALA A 341 23.06 11.67 5.02
CA ALA A 341 21.71 11.52 4.49
C ALA A 341 20.91 10.45 5.24
N TYR A 342 19.64 10.76 5.49
CA TYR A 342 18.64 9.83 6.01
C TYR A 342 17.29 10.04 5.32
N THR A 343 16.63 8.92 5.03
CA THR A 343 15.20 8.85 4.73
C THR A 343 14.44 9.06 6.05
N ARG A 344 13.36 9.86 6.04
CA ARG A 344 12.39 9.90 7.16
C ARG A 344 11.43 8.73 7.05
N VAL A 345 11.12 8.08 8.16
CA VAL A 345 10.08 7.04 8.27
C VAL A 345 9.10 7.47 9.36
N GLY A 346 7.80 7.34 9.11
CA GLY A 346 6.74 7.72 10.03
C GLY A 346 5.73 6.60 10.18
N VAL A 347 5.62 6.07 11.40
CA VAL A 347 4.54 5.15 11.78
C VAL A 347 3.43 5.95 12.47
N VAL A 348 2.20 5.82 11.99
CA VAL A 348 1.01 6.39 12.62
C VAL A 348 0.00 5.28 12.86
N TYR A 349 -0.56 5.23 14.07
CA TYR A 349 -1.67 4.33 14.37
C TYR A 349 -2.78 5.05 15.12
N GLY A 350 -4.00 4.54 14.98
CA GLY A 350 -5.21 5.08 15.60
C GLY A 350 -6.22 3.97 15.88
N ARG A 351 -7.09 4.18 16.86
CA ARG A 351 -8.15 3.25 17.25
C ARG A 351 -9.50 3.70 16.71
N LYS A 352 -10.35 2.77 16.24
CA LYS A 352 -11.76 3.10 15.97
C LYS A 352 -12.50 3.40 17.28
N PRO A 353 -13.37 4.44 17.33
CA PRO A 353 -14.26 4.66 18.46
C PRO A 353 -15.03 3.40 18.90
N MET A 354 -15.29 3.28 20.21
CA MET A 354 -16.09 2.18 20.76
C MET A 354 -17.59 2.31 20.43
N TRP A 355 -18.04 3.54 20.14
CA TRP A 355 -19.43 3.92 19.88
C TRP A 355 -19.47 5.02 18.80
N PRO A 356 -20.59 5.19 18.06
CA PRO A 356 -20.78 6.28 17.09
C PRO A 356 -20.85 7.68 17.74
#